data_AF-A0A3C0MZJ0-F1
#
_entry.id   AF-A0A3C0MZJ0-F1
#
_cell.length_a   1.000
_cell.length_b   1.000
_cell.length_c   1.000
_cell.angle_alpha   90.00
_cell.angle_beta   90.00
_cell.angle_gamma   90.00
#
_symmetry.space_group_name_H-M   'P 1'
#
loop_
_entity.id
_entity.type
_entity.pdbx_description
1 polymer ?
#
loop_
_entity_poly.entity_id
_entity_poly.type
_entity_poly.pdbx_seq_one_letter_code
_entity_poly.pdbx_strand_id
1 'polypeptide(L)'
;MKLNFLNALNGKVNHEEIAEQIIALEIKQKECENERNLSKILCKEVRGKTLCGEKISLDVIKNADKGYEEASLNLEIVTESLDELKRKLSESLMVNCDDESKRLIEARRRLDQERDKAMCEFTKAKGRLFGMALSIYGYDERARINLECLRSFTPCNTDPFFEEFEYEKKKSLSEIKKPTVADIERDCEIKERWITTFNLDEEHAKILDKYRKKYASVPVEEQAVES
;
A
#
# COMPACT_ATOMS: atom_id res chain seq x y z
N MET A 1 18.33 6.54 -42.66
CA MET A 1 18.25 5.91 -41.33
C MET A 1 18.65 4.44 -41.50
N LYS A 2 19.69 3.93 -40.83
CA LYS A 2 20.11 2.52 -40.95
C LYS A 2 19.24 1.67 -40.01
N LEU A 3 18.19 1.06 -40.55
CA LEU A 3 17.35 0.12 -39.81
C LEU A 3 18.13 -1.19 -39.60
N ASN A 4 18.52 -1.47 -38.36
CA ASN A 4 19.17 -2.72 -37.98
C ASN A 4 18.10 -3.78 -37.67
N PHE A 5 17.37 -4.22 -38.69
CA PHE A 5 16.30 -5.23 -38.58
C PHE A 5 16.73 -6.53 -37.87
N LEU A 6 17.97 -6.96 -38.11
CA LEU A 6 18.55 -8.14 -37.47
C LEU A 6 18.70 -7.98 -35.94
N ASN A 7 18.83 -6.76 -35.42
CA ASN A 7 18.99 -6.53 -33.99
C ASN A 7 17.65 -6.62 -33.24
N ALA A 8 16.53 -6.17 -33.80
CA ALA A 8 15.20 -6.41 -33.18
C ALA A 8 14.74 -7.87 -33.30
N LEU A 9 15.20 -8.56 -34.33
CA LEU A 9 14.93 -9.99 -34.48
C LEU A 9 15.78 -10.86 -33.53
N ASN A 10 16.93 -10.40 -33.03
CA ASN A 10 17.82 -11.22 -32.21
C ASN A 10 18.14 -10.67 -30.79
N GLY A 11 17.71 -9.45 -30.43
CA GLY A 11 18.12 -8.77 -29.19
C GLY A 11 16.99 -8.41 -28.23
N LYS A 12 17.36 -7.98 -27.02
CA LYS A 12 16.48 -7.24 -26.09
C LYS A 12 16.34 -5.81 -26.59
N VAL A 13 15.33 -5.56 -27.40
CA VAL A 13 15.03 -4.27 -28.01
C VAL A 13 13.80 -3.68 -27.31
N ASN A 14 13.79 -2.36 -27.08
CA ASN A 14 12.69 -1.69 -26.39
C ASN A 14 11.39 -1.74 -27.24
N HIS A 15 10.21 -1.71 -26.62
CA HIS A 15 8.93 -1.75 -27.32
C HIS A 15 8.77 -0.59 -28.31
N GLU A 16 9.30 0.59 -27.98
CA GLU A 16 9.35 1.75 -28.88
C GLU A 16 10.21 1.49 -30.12
N GLU A 17 11.39 0.87 -29.93
CA GLU A 17 12.30 0.53 -31.04
C GLU A 17 11.71 -0.56 -31.95
N ILE A 18 10.93 -1.51 -31.40
CA ILE A 18 10.19 -2.50 -32.21
C ILE A 18 9.08 -1.80 -33.00
N ALA A 19 8.35 -0.87 -32.38
CA ALA A 19 7.28 -0.11 -33.05
C ALA A 19 7.80 0.74 -34.22
N GLU A 20 8.94 1.43 -34.04
CA GLU A 20 9.60 2.18 -35.11
C GLU A 20 9.98 1.27 -36.30
N GLN A 21 10.45 0.06 -36.03
CA GLN A 21 10.82 -0.90 -37.08
C GLN A 21 9.60 -1.48 -37.81
N ILE A 22 8.48 -1.68 -37.12
CA ILE A 22 7.21 -2.07 -37.74
C ILE A 22 6.78 -0.99 -38.73
N ILE A 23 6.76 0.28 -38.31
CA ILE A 23 6.37 1.40 -39.19
C ILE A 23 7.28 1.47 -40.42
N ALA A 24 8.58 1.29 -40.23
CA ALA A 24 9.52 1.26 -41.35
C ALA A 24 9.28 0.09 -42.31
N LEU A 25 8.91 -1.10 -41.82
CA LEU A 25 8.54 -2.23 -42.69
C LEU A 25 7.19 -2.06 -43.35
N GLU A 26 6.21 -1.42 -42.71
CA GLU A 26 4.92 -1.11 -43.33
C GLU A 26 5.09 -0.17 -44.53
N ILE A 27 6.01 0.79 -44.44
CA ILE A 27 6.39 1.65 -45.57
C ILE A 27 7.05 0.80 -46.67
N LYS A 28 8.02 -0.04 -46.30
CA LYS A 28 8.74 -0.89 -47.26
C LYS A 28 7.84 -1.94 -47.92
N GLN A 29 6.84 -2.45 -47.21
CA GLN A 29 5.85 -3.39 -47.73
C GLN A 29 5.08 -2.76 -48.90
N LYS A 30 4.64 -1.51 -48.74
CA LYS A 30 3.97 -0.76 -49.81
C LYS A 30 4.89 -0.53 -51.02
N GLU A 31 6.17 -0.25 -50.78
CA GLU A 31 7.17 -0.13 -51.85
C GLU A 31 7.32 -1.45 -52.61
N CYS A 32 7.48 -2.57 -51.90
CA CYS A 32 7.58 -3.91 -52.51
C CYS A 32 6.29 -4.33 -53.23
N GLU A 33 5.10 -3.98 -52.71
CA GLU A 33 3.82 -4.21 -53.39
C GLU A 33 3.76 -3.47 -54.73
N ASN A 34 4.18 -2.20 -54.75
CA ASN A 34 4.24 -1.40 -55.96
C ASN A 34 5.24 -1.97 -56.97
N GLU A 35 6.46 -2.33 -56.54
CA GLU A 35 7.48 -2.95 -57.38
C GLU A 35 7.02 -4.28 -57.97
N ARG A 36 6.35 -5.12 -57.17
CA ARG A 36 5.77 -6.39 -57.62
C ARG A 36 4.65 -6.16 -58.63
N ASN A 37 3.79 -5.16 -58.42
CA ASN A 37 2.73 -4.82 -59.36
C ASN A 37 3.28 -4.29 -60.69
N LEU A 38 4.29 -3.42 -60.65
CA LEU A 38 4.98 -2.92 -61.85
C LEU A 38 5.67 -4.06 -62.61
N SER A 39 6.39 -4.94 -61.91
CA SER A 39 7.06 -6.10 -62.50
C SER A 39 6.06 -7.08 -63.12
N LYS A 40 4.88 -7.25 -62.50
CA LYS A 40 3.77 -8.05 -63.04
C LYS A 40 3.22 -7.48 -64.33
N ILE A 41 3.05 -6.16 -64.41
CA ILE A 41 2.59 -5.46 -65.62
C ILE A 41 3.62 -5.64 -66.73
N LEU A 42 4.89 -5.41 -66.44
CA LEU A 42 5.99 -5.57 -67.40
C LEU A 42 6.07 -7.01 -67.95
N CYS A 43 6.00 -8.01 -67.07
CA CYS A 43 5.97 -9.43 -67.46
C CYS A 43 4.78 -9.75 -68.38
N LYS A 44 3.58 -9.23 -68.06
CA LYS A 44 2.39 -9.38 -68.92
C LYS A 44 2.56 -8.69 -70.27
N GLU A 45 3.13 -7.49 -70.31
CA GLU A 45 3.33 -6.72 -71.54
C GLU A 45 4.33 -7.43 -72.48
N VAL A 46 5.47 -7.87 -71.95
CA VAL A 46 6.50 -8.61 -72.69
C VAL A 46 5.94 -9.91 -73.26
N ARG A 47 5.16 -10.66 -72.45
CA ARG A 47 4.47 -11.88 -72.90
C ARG A 47 3.38 -11.58 -73.94
N GLY A 48 2.61 -10.50 -73.76
CA GLY A 48 1.57 -10.06 -74.68
C GLY A 48 2.11 -9.69 -76.06
N LYS A 49 3.19 -8.91 -76.11
CA LYS A 49 3.89 -8.56 -77.36
C LYS A 49 4.42 -9.79 -78.11
N THR A 50 4.93 -10.77 -77.37
CA THR A 50 5.37 -12.06 -77.94
C THR A 50 4.19 -12.82 -78.58
N LEU A 51 3.03 -12.84 -77.92
CA LEU A 51 1.81 -13.47 -78.45
C LEU A 51 1.24 -12.75 -79.69
N CYS A 52 1.43 -11.43 -79.80
CA CYS A 52 1.05 -10.63 -80.96
C CYS A 52 2.03 -10.72 -82.15
N GLY A 53 3.10 -11.53 -82.03
CA GLY A 53 4.06 -11.78 -83.11
C GLY A 53 5.20 -10.75 -83.22
N GLU A 54 5.37 -9.86 -82.23
CA GLU A 54 6.57 -9.01 -82.17
C GLU A 54 7.81 -9.86 -81.86
N LYS A 55 8.92 -9.57 -82.56
CA LYS A 55 10.22 -10.23 -82.29
C LYS A 55 10.82 -9.71 -80.99
N ILE A 56 10.55 -10.40 -79.90
CA ILE A 56 11.18 -10.19 -78.59
C ILE A 56 12.22 -11.29 -78.32
N SER A 57 13.38 -10.92 -77.78
CA SER A 57 14.39 -11.89 -77.35
C SER A 57 13.90 -12.72 -76.16
N LEU A 58 14.15 -14.03 -76.18
CA LEU A 58 13.88 -14.94 -75.05
C LEU A 58 14.52 -14.47 -73.74
N ASP A 59 15.66 -13.79 -73.80
CA ASP A 59 16.33 -13.27 -72.61
C ASP A 59 15.54 -12.13 -71.95
N VAL A 60 14.81 -11.33 -72.73
CA VAL A 60 13.95 -10.26 -72.21
C VAL A 60 12.76 -10.84 -71.45
N ILE A 61 12.20 -11.95 -71.97
CA ILE A 61 11.11 -12.68 -71.30
C ILE A 61 11.59 -13.26 -69.98
N LYS A 62 12.74 -13.97 -69.98
CA LYS A 62 13.34 -14.56 -68.78
C LYS A 62 13.68 -13.51 -67.72
N ASN A 63 14.23 -12.36 -68.12
CA ASN A 63 14.57 -11.28 -67.20
C ASN A 63 13.31 -10.65 -66.57
N ALA A 64 12.23 -10.48 -67.35
CA ALA A 64 10.97 -9.95 -66.83
C ALA A 64 10.30 -10.93 -65.84
N ASP A 65 10.31 -12.23 -66.16
CA ASP A 65 9.79 -13.28 -65.28
C ASP A 65 10.59 -13.36 -63.98
N LYS A 66 11.93 -13.36 -64.07
CA LYS A 66 12.83 -13.36 -62.91
C LYS A 66 12.62 -12.12 -62.03
N GLY A 67 12.48 -10.94 -62.63
CA GLY A 67 12.21 -9.70 -61.88
C GLY A 67 10.88 -9.73 -61.13
N TYR A 68 9.85 -10.36 -61.69
CA TYR A 68 8.57 -10.56 -60.99
C TYR A 68 8.68 -11.56 -59.84
N GLU A 69 9.43 -12.66 -60.02
CA GLU A 69 9.70 -13.64 -58.95
C GLU A 69 10.48 -13.01 -57.80
N GLU A 70 11.56 -12.27 -58.09
CA GLU A 70 12.36 -11.55 -57.09
C GLU A 70 11.54 -10.51 -56.32
N ALA A 71 10.71 -9.72 -57.02
CA ALA A 71 9.83 -8.75 -56.37
C ALA A 71 8.75 -9.42 -55.50
N SER A 72 8.27 -10.60 -55.90
CA SER A 72 7.30 -11.38 -55.12
C SER A 72 7.94 -11.94 -53.85
N LEU A 73 9.16 -12.49 -53.95
CA LEU A 73 9.90 -13.04 -52.82
C LEU A 73 10.31 -11.96 -51.81
N ASN A 74 10.71 -10.77 -52.30
CA ASN A 74 10.99 -9.63 -51.44
C ASN A 74 9.76 -9.18 -50.63
N LEU A 75 8.58 -9.16 -51.25
CA LEU A 75 7.33 -8.83 -50.58
C LEU A 75 6.97 -9.87 -49.51
N GLU A 76 7.18 -11.16 -49.80
CA GLU A 76 6.97 -12.25 -48.85
C GLU A 76 7.87 -12.11 -47.62
N ILE A 77 9.18 -11.92 -47.82
CA ILE A 77 10.15 -11.72 -46.73
C ILE A 77 9.78 -10.52 -45.86
N VAL A 78 9.39 -9.40 -46.48
CA VAL A 78 8.97 -8.19 -45.73
C VAL A 78 7.71 -8.47 -44.91
N THR A 79 6.74 -9.21 -45.47
CA THR A 79 5.49 -9.53 -44.80
C THR A 79 5.74 -10.46 -43.60
N GLU A 80 6.52 -11.52 -43.76
CA GLU A 80 6.88 -12.43 -42.67
C GLU A 80 7.64 -11.72 -41.55
N SER A 81 8.58 -10.85 -41.91
CA SER A 81 9.36 -10.05 -40.95
C SER A 81 8.46 -9.10 -40.13
N LEU A 82 7.42 -8.57 -40.77
CA LEU A 82 6.48 -7.63 -40.17
C LEU A 82 5.55 -8.36 -39.17
N ASP A 83 5.04 -9.53 -39.56
CA ASP A 83 4.23 -10.38 -38.66
C ASP A 83 5.03 -10.82 -37.43
N GLU A 84 6.30 -11.20 -37.63
CA GLU A 84 7.20 -11.57 -36.54
C GLU A 84 7.46 -10.41 -35.57
N LEU A 85 7.70 -9.19 -36.07
CA LEU A 85 7.87 -8.01 -35.21
C LEU A 85 6.58 -7.62 -34.47
N LYS A 86 5.41 -7.76 -35.10
CA LYS A 86 4.11 -7.53 -34.44
C LYS A 86 3.89 -8.53 -33.29
N ARG A 87 4.24 -9.80 -33.50
CA ARG A 87 4.21 -10.83 -32.46
C ARG A 87 5.15 -10.48 -31.30
N LYS A 88 6.39 -10.12 -31.61
CA LYS A 88 7.39 -9.72 -30.60
C LYS A 88 6.98 -8.46 -29.81
N LEU A 89 6.39 -7.47 -30.48
CA LEU A 89 5.87 -6.28 -29.79
C LEU A 89 4.79 -6.67 -28.78
N SER A 90 3.87 -7.55 -29.18
CA SER A 90 2.80 -8.05 -28.31
C SER A 90 3.36 -8.80 -27.10
N GLU A 91 4.32 -9.71 -27.31
CA GLU A 91 5.01 -10.44 -26.24
C GLU A 91 5.75 -9.50 -25.29
N SER A 92 6.49 -8.52 -25.83
CA SER A 92 7.21 -7.53 -25.04
C SER A 92 6.26 -6.68 -24.20
N LEU A 93 5.11 -6.28 -24.74
CA LEU A 93 4.12 -5.50 -24.00
C LEU A 93 3.44 -6.33 -22.91
N MET A 94 3.16 -7.61 -23.16
CA MET A 94 2.62 -8.51 -22.13
C MET A 94 3.60 -8.68 -20.97
N VAL A 95 4.88 -8.91 -21.24
CA VAL A 95 5.91 -9.01 -20.20
C VAL A 95 6.01 -7.72 -19.39
N ASN A 96 5.98 -6.56 -20.05
CA ASN A 96 6.02 -5.27 -19.37
C ASN A 96 4.78 -5.05 -18.48
N CYS A 97 3.59 -5.46 -18.95
CA CYS A 97 2.36 -5.40 -18.17
C CYS A 97 2.44 -6.28 -16.90
N ASP A 98 2.95 -7.51 -17.03
CA ASP A 98 3.11 -8.43 -15.90
C ASP A 98 4.11 -7.90 -14.87
N ASP A 99 5.23 -7.34 -15.32
CA ASP A 99 6.24 -6.76 -14.45
C ASP A 99 5.73 -5.51 -13.73
N GLU A 100 4.99 -4.63 -14.42
CA GLU A 100 4.42 -3.44 -13.80
C GLU A 100 3.29 -3.80 -12.82
N SER A 101 2.48 -4.82 -13.14
CA SER A 101 1.49 -5.38 -12.22
C SER A 101 2.14 -5.91 -10.92
N LYS A 102 3.24 -6.66 -11.03
CA LYS A 102 4.01 -7.13 -9.86
C LYS A 102 4.54 -5.95 -9.04
N ARG A 103 5.15 -4.95 -9.70
CA ARG A 103 5.66 -3.74 -9.02
C ARG A 103 4.55 -3.00 -8.28
N LEU A 104 3.36 -2.86 -8.88
CA LEU A 104 2.24 -2.18 -8.27
C LEU A 104 1.73 -2.94 -7.03
N ILE A 105 1.65 -4.27 -7.10
CA ILE A 105 1.30 -5.12 -5.95
C ILE A 105 2.32 -4.95 -4.81
N GLU A 106 3.61 -4.97 -5.11
CA GLU A 106 4.66 -4.76 -4.12
C GLU A 106 4.62 -3.35 -3.51
N ALA A 107 4.44 -2.32 -4.33
CA ALA A 107 4.32 -0.94 -3.88
C ALA A 107 3.12 -0.77 -2.94
N ARG A 108 1.96 -1.34 -3.30
CA ARG A 108 0.77 -1.33 -2.46
C ARG A 108 1.03 -2.03 -1.12
N ARG A 109 1.68 -3.19 -1.13
CA ARG A 109 2.03 -3.93 0.10
C ARG A 109 2.94 -3.10 1.02
N ARG A 110 3.91 -2.37 0.45
CA ARG A 110 4.79 -1.47 1.24
C ARG A 110 4.00 -0.32 1.86
N LEU A 111 3.12 0.31 1.07
CA LEU A 111 2.27 1.40 1.56
C LEU A 111 1.32 0.94 2.67
N ASP A 112 0.72 -0.25 2.54
CA ASP A 112 -0.13 -0.82 3.58
C ASP A 112 0.68 -1.07 4.88
N GLN A 113 1.90 -1.59 4.78
CA GLN A 113 2.78 -1.76 5.94
C GLN A 113 3.20 -0.43 6.59
N GLU A 114 3.49 0.59 5.79
CA GLU A 114 3.82 1.93 6.29
C GLU A 114 2.61 2.59 6.96
N ARG A 115 1.42 2.45 6.36
CA ARG A 115 0.17 2.90 6.96
C ARG A 115 -0.07 2.22 8.30
N ASP A 116 0.06 0.90 8.37
CA ASP A 116 -0.19 0.15 9.60
C ASP A 116 0.80 0.55 10.71
N LYS A 117 2.09 0.79 10.37
CA LYS A 117 3.07 1.36 11.30
C LYS A 117 2.67 2.74 11.80
N ALA A 118 2.28 3.64 10.89
CA ALA A 118 1.84 4.99 11.25
C ALA A 118 0.58 4.98 12.12
N MET A 119 -0.37 4.09 11.83
CA MET A 119 -1.57 3.87 12.64
C MET A 119 -1.25 3.33 14.03
N CYS A 120 -0.30 2.41 14.15
CA CYS A 120 0.17 1.90 15.44
C CYS A 120 0.81 3.03 16.28
N GLU A 121 1.73 3.81 15.71
CA GLU A 121 2.37 4.93 16.42
C GLU A 121 1.38 6.04 16.82
N PHE A 122 0.43 6.36 15.94
CA PHE A 122 -0.66 7.28 16.26
C PHE A 122 -1.50 6.76 17.43
N THR A 123 -1.81 5.47 17.45
CA THR A 123 -2.58 4.81 18.51
C THR A 123 -1.83 4.81 19.84
N LYS A 124 -0.51 4.55 19.83
CA LYS A 124 0.35 4.70 21.02
C LYS A 124 0.34 6.13 21.56
N ALA A 125 0.44 7.13 20.68
CA ALA A 125 0.38 8.54 21.08
C ALA A 125 -0.96 8.91 21.72
N LYS A 126 -2.07 8.39 21.20
CA LYS A 126 -3.39 8.51 21.85
C LYS A 126 -3.41 7.91 23.25
N GLY A 127 -2.85 6.71 23.42
CA GLY A 127 -2.75 6.04 24.72
C GLY A 127 -2.03 6.91 25.75
N ARG A 128 -0.86 7.45 25.38
CA ARG A 128 -0.11 8.39 26.22
C ARG A 128 -0.93 9.62 26.60
N LEU A 129 -1.59 10.26 25.63
CA LEU A 129 -2.41 11.45 25.90
C LEU A 129 -3.58 11.13 26.85
N PHE A 130 -4.23 9.99 26.68
CA PHE A 130 -5.28 9.52 27.60
C PHE A 130 -4.75 9.31 29.02
N GLY A 131 -3.59 8.64 29.17
CA GLY A 131 -2.96 8.45 30.48
C GLY A 131 -2.67 9.78 31.20
N MET A 132 -2.19 10.78 30.45
CA MET A 132 -1.98 12.13 30.97
C MET A 132 -3.29 12.82 31.35
N ALA A 133 -4.32 12.75 30.51
CA ALA A 133 -5.62 13.35 30.81
C ALA A 133 -6.27 12.72 32.06
N LEU A 134 -6.12 11.41 32.26
CA LEU A 134 -6.58 10.73 33.47
C LEU A 134 -5.93 11.27 34.74
N SER A 135 -4.66 11.65 34.68
CA SER A 135 -3.98 12.26 35.83
C SER A 135 -4.56 13.62 36.23
N ILE A 136 -5.14 14.33 35.26
CA ILE A 136 -5.75 15.65 35.46
C ILE A 136 -7.21 15.49 35.93
N TYR A 137 -8.01 14.72 35.21
CA TYR A 137 -9.46 14.67 35.38
C TYR A 137 -9.98 13.51 36.25
N GLY A 138 -9.15 12.50 36.52
CA GLY A 138 -9.40 11.45 37.50
C GLY A 138 -10.39 10.35 37.12
N TYR A 139 -11.23 10.59 36.13
CA TYR A 139 -12.23 9.64 35.64
C TYR A 139 -12.10 9.46 34.13
N ASP A 140 -12.15 8.21 33.66
CA ASP A 140 -12.08 7.85 32.24
C ASP A 140 -13.08 8.62 31.40
N GLU A 141 -14.33 8.72 31.86
CA GLU A 141 -15.39 9.42 31.12
C GLU A 141 -15.11 10.92 30.98
N ARG A 142 -14.56 11.57 32.02
CA ARG A 142 -14.22 13.00 31.95
C ARG A 142 -12.99 13.23 31.08
N ALA A 143 -11.95 12.41 31.22
CA ALA A 143 -10.77 12.48 30.37
C ALA A 143 -11.15 12.25 28.90
N ARG A 144 -12.04 11.29 28.66
CA ARG A 144 -12.63 10.99 27.36
C ARG A 144 -13.39 12.20 26.81
N ILE A 145 -14.40 12.73 27.50
CA ILE A 145 -15.17 13.92 27.03
C ILE A 145 -14.26 15.10 26.70
N ASN A 146 -13.23 15.36 27.50
CA ASN A 146 -12.29 16.48 27.27
C ASN A 146 -11.34 16.23 26.09
N LEU A 147 -11.04 14.98 25.75
CA LEU A 147 -10.24 14.59 24.60
C LEU A 147 -11.08 14.34 23.33
N GLU A 148 -12.38 14.06 23.47
CA GLU A 148 -13.31 13.62 22.43
C GLU A 148 -14.06 14.75 21.72
N CYS A 149 -13.58 16.01 21.76
CA CYS A 149 -14.15 17.07 20.92
C CYS A 149 -14.14 16.73 19.40
N LEU A 150 -13.44 15.66 18.97
CA LEU A 150 -13.50 15.11 17.61
C LEU A 150 -13.66 13.58 17.64
N ARG A 151 -14.61 13.03 16.84
CA ARG A 151 -14.86 11.58 16.67
C ARG A 151 -13.62 10.74 16.34
N SER A 152 -12.53 11.37 15.89
CA SER A 152 -11.25 10.73 15.60
C SER A 152 -10.49 10.23 16.82
N PHE A 153 -10.94 10.54 18.05
CA PHE A 153 -10.25 10.25 19.30
C PHE A 153 -10.89 9.15 20.16
N THR A 154 -11.85 8.38 19.63
CA THR A 154 -12.51 7.30 20.36
C THR A 154 -11.84 5.95 20.06
N PRO A 155 -10.97 5.43 20.94
CA PRO A 155 -10.42 4.08 20.81
C PRO A 155 -11.49 3.04 21.11
N CYS A 156 -11.64 2.04 20.23
CA CYS A 156 -12.57 0.93 20.39
C CYS A 156 -11.80 -0.39 20.53
N ASN A 157 -12.34 -1.34 21.30
CA ASN A 157 -11.75 -2.67 21.45
C ASN A 157 -11.73 -3.50 20.15
N THR A 158 -12.43 -3.04 19.12
CA THR A 158 -12.39 -3.61 17.76
C THR A 158 -11.28 -3.02 16.89
N ASP A 159 -10.59 -1.98 17.36
CA ASP A 159 -9.55 -1.32 16.57
C ASP A 159 -8.30 -2.20 16.45
N PRO A 160 -7.61 -2.24 15.30
CA PRO A 160 -6.48 -3.15 15.05
C PRO A 160 -5.29 -3.01 16.00
N PHE A 161 -5.18 -1.88 16.72
CA PHE A 161 -4.06 -1.54 17.61
C PHE A 161 -4.52 -1.14 19.02
N PHE A 162 -5.71 -1.60 19.43
CA PHE A 162 -6.29 -1.23 20.72
C PHE A 162 -5.44 -1.69 21.92
N GLU A 163 -4.75 -2.83 21.80
CA GLU A 163 -3.86 -3.34 22.85
C GLU A 163 -2.68 -2.39 23.10
N GLU A 164 -2.08 -1.84 22.05
CA GLU A 164 -1.00 -0.87 22.14
C GLU A 164 -1.47 0.45 22.77
N PHE A 165 -2.70 0.87 22.46
CA PHE A 165 -3.34 2.00 23.14
C PHE A 165 -3.44 1.77 24.65
N GLU A 166 -4.02 0.64 25.07
CA GLU A 166 -4.21 0.32 26.48
C GLU A 166 -2.88 0.19 27.24
N TYR A 167 -1.88 -0.42 26.59
CA TYR A 167 -0.53 -0.54 27.14
C TYR A 167 0.09 0.84 27.40
N GLU A 168 0.14 1.72 26.40
CA GLU A 168 0.73 3.05 26.55
C GLU A 168 -0.07 3.94 27.51
N LYS A 169 -1.41 3.78 27.55
CA LYS A 169 -2.27 4.46 28.54
C LYS A 169 -1.88 4.10 29.97
N LYS A 170 -1.78 2.81 30.27
CA LYS A 170 -1.40 2.31 31.60
C LYS A 170 0.02 2.72 31.97
N LYS A 171 0.95 2.57 31.01
CA LYS A 171 2.34 2.98 31.18
C LYS A 171 2.46 4.46 31.52
N SER A 172 1.85 5.33 30.71
CA SER A 172 1.86 6.77 30.95
C SER A 172 1.27 7.12 32.32
N LEU A 173 0.16 6.49 32.73
CA LEU A 173 -0.43 6.72 34.05
C LEU A 173 0.51 6.30 35.20
N SER A 174 1.26 5.22 35.03
CA SER A 174 2.21 4.72 36.03
C SER A 174 3.48 5.57 36.15
N GLU A 175 3.89 6.22 35.07
CA GLU A 175 5.08 7.08 35.04
C GLU A 175 4.82 8.47 35.64
N ILE A 176 3.55 8.87 35.77
CA ILE A 176 3.18 10.17 36.33
C ILE A 176 3.43 10.20 37.84
N LYS A 177 4.11 11.25 38.29
CA LYS A 177 4.40 11.49 39.72
C LYS A 177 3.10 11.64 40.51
N LYS A 178 2.99 10.86 41.58
CA LYS A 178 1.86 10.89 42.53
C LYS A 178 2.13 11.84 43.72
N PRO A 179 1.09 12.44 44.33
CA PRO A 179 -0.32 12.42 43.92
C PRO A 179 -0.57 13.31 42.68
N THR A 180 -1.49 12.90 41.81
CA THR A 180 -1.90 13.73 40.67
C THR A 180 -2.98 14.72 41.07
N VAL A 181 -3.32 15.66 40.18
CA VAL A 181 -4.42 16.63 40.41
C VAL A 181 -5.72 15.89 40.74
N ALA A 182 -6.02 14.84 39.99
CA ALA A 182 -7.16 13.97 40.27
C ALA A 182 -7.12 13.27 41.63
N ASP A 183 -5.93 12.84 42.08
CA ASP A 183 -5.80 12.19 43.39
C ASP A 183 -6.05 13.20 44.53
N ILE A 184 -5.58 14.44 44.35
CA ILE A 184 -5.82 15.54 45.29
C ILE A 184 -7.30 15.91 45.30
N GLU A 185 -7.93 16.07 44.14
CA GLU A 185 -9.36 16.38 44.03
C GLU A 185 -10.21 15.31 44.71
N ARG A 186 -9.90 14.03 44.49
CA ARG A 186 -10.58 12.91 45.16
C ARG A 186 -10.40 12.93 46.68
N ASP A 187 -9.19 13.22 47.17
CA ASP A 187 -8.92 13.34 48.61
C ASP A 187 -9.70 14.52 49.22
N CYS A 188 -9.77 15.65 48.53
CA CYS A 188 -10.61 16.78 48.91
C CYS A 188 -12.09 16.41 48.98
N GLU A 189 -12.64 15.73 47.96
CA GLU A 189 -14.04 15.29 47.95
C GLU A 189 -14.35 14.34 49.13
N ILE A 190 -13.44 13.40 49.42
CA ILE A 190 -13.61 12.46 50.55
C ILE A 190 -13.64 13.22 51.87
N LYS A 191 -12.70 14.17 52.06
CA LYS A 191 -12.63 15.00 53.27
C LYS A 191 -13.84 15.91 53.41
N GLU A 192 -14.30 16.52 52.32
CA GLU A 192 -15.49 17.36 52.31
C GLU A 192 -16.74 16.57 52.70
N ARG A 193 -16.91 15.36 52.14
CA ARG A 193 -18.00 14.46 52.55
C ARG A 193 -17.89 14.09 54.02
N TRP A 194 -16.68 13.75 54.50
CA TRP A 194 -16.46 13.45 55.91
C TRP A 194 -16.83 14.63 56.81
N ILE A 195 -16.39 15.85 56.49
CA ILE A 195 -16.75 17.06 57.26
C ILE A 195 -18.27 17.24 57.28
N THR A 196 -18.93 17.06 56.13
CA THR A 196 -20.38 17.26 56.00
C THR A 196 -21.18 16.23 56.81
N THR A 197 -20.69 15.01 56.93
CA THR A 197 -21.34 13.93 57.69
C THR A 197 -20.79 13.77 59.11
N PHE A 198 -19.81 14.61 59.51
CA PHE A 198 -19.15 14.50 60.80
C PHE A 198 -20.09 14.94 61.93
N ASN A 199 -20.39 14.00 62.82
CA ASN A 199 -21.12 14.26 64.05
C ASN A 199 -20.18 14.06 65.25
N LEU A 200 -19.86 15.16 65.93
CA LEU A 200 -18.92 15.17 67.05
C LEU A 200 -19.36 14.24 68.19
N ASP A 201 -20.66 14.24 68.51
CA ASP A 201 -21.20 13.45 69.64
C ASP A 201 -21.13 11.95 69.35
N GLU A 202 -21.44 11.55 68.11
CA GLU A 202 -21.34 10.15 67.68
C GLU A 202 -19.88 9.67 67.64
N GLU A 203 -18.96 10.48 67.13
CA GLU A 203 -17.54 10.13 67.08
C GLU A 203 -16.92 10.07 68.48
N HIS A 204 -17.28 11.00 69.37
CA HIS A 204 -16.89 10.96 70.77
C HIS A 204 -17.40 9.68 71.46
N ALA A 205 -18.67 9.32 71.24
CA ALA A 205 -19.25 8.09 71.77
C ALA A 205 -18.54 6.83 71.23
N LYS A 206 -18.24 6.77 69.92
CA LYS A 206 -17.50 5.65 69.30
C LYS A 206 -16.09 5.50 69.88
N ILE A 207 -15.37 6.60 70.08
CA ILE A 207 -14.01 6.56 70.66
C ILE A 207 -14.06 6.06 72.11
N LEU A 208 -14.97 6.59 72.93
CA LEU A 208 -15.13 6.12 74.32
C LEU A 208 -15.54 4.65 74.37
N ASP A 209 -16.46 4.20 73.51
CA ASP A 209 -16.89 2.80 73.43
C ASP A 209 -15.72 1.87 73.05
N LYS A 210 -14.90 2.27 72.07
CA LYS A 210 -13.69 1.51 71.68
C LYS A 210 -12.73 1.32 72.85
N TYR A 211 -12.49 2.36 73.65
CA TYR A 211 -11.59 2.26 74.81
C TYR A 211 -12.24 1.53 75.98
N ARG A 212 -13.53 1.73 76.26
CA ARG A 212 -14.27 0.96 77.27
C ARG A 212 -14.20 -0.54 76.98
N LYS A 213 -14.42 -0.95 75.73
CA LYS A 213 -14.28 -2.36 75.31
C LYS A 213 -12.86 -2.88 75.48
N LYS A 214 -11.85 -2.06 75.15
CA LYS A 214 -10.43 -2.43 75.30
C LYS A 214 -10.00 -2.61 76.76
N TYR A 215 -10.52 -1.81 77.69
CA TYR A 215 -10.19 -1.90 79.12
C TYR A 215 -11.13 -2.82 79.91
N ALA A 216 -12.32 -3.13 79.39
CA ALA A 216 -13.19 -4.17 79.94
C ALA A 216 -12.68 -5.59 79.70
N SER A 217 -11.75 -5.79 78.75
CA SER A 217 -11.14 -7.08 78.42
C SER A 217 -9.78 -7.34 79.08
N VAL A 218 -9.32 -6.47 79.99
CA VAL A 218 -8.15 -6.76 80.83
C VAL A 218 -8.64 -7.52 82.07
N PRO A 219 -8.27 -8.79 82.28
CA PRO A 219 -8.56 -9.46 83.54
C PRO A 219 -7.83 -8.72 84.66
N VAL A 220 -8.57 -8.39 85.72
CA VAL A 220 -8.00 -7.95 86.98
C VAL A 220 -7.27 -9.15 87.59
N GLU A 221 -5.98 -9.26 87.33
CA GLU A 221 -5.08 -10.05 88.18
C GLU A 221 -4.29 -9.09 89.09
N GLU A 222 -4.22 -9.50 90.36
CA GLU A 222 -3.38 -8.98 91.45
C GLU A 222 -3.90 -7.78 92.27
N GLN A 223 -4.78 -8.11 93.24
CA GLN A 223 -4.53 -7.75 94.64
C GLN A 223 -4.65 -8.99 95.52
N ALA A 224 -3.61 -9.82 95.50
CA ALA A 224 -3.23 -10.62 96.63
C ALA A 224 -1.86 -10.11 97.10
N VAL A 225 -1.88 -9.18 98.05
CA VAL A 225 -0.70 -8.92 98.90
C VAL A 225 -1.19 -8.98 100.34
N GLU A 226 -0.75 -10.05 100.98
CA GLU A 226 -0.58 -10.31 102.41
C GLU A 226 -0.64 -9.06 103.31
N SER A 227 -1.53 -9.09 104.30
CA SER A 227 -1.24 -8.93 105.75
C SER A 227 -2.54 -9.01 106.56
#